data_AF-A0A2M9X9N0-F1
#
_entry.id   AF-A0A2M9X9N0-F1
#
_cell.length_a   1.000
_cell.length_b   1.000
_cell.length_c   1.000
_cell.angle_alpha   90.00
_cell.angle_beta   90.00
_cell.angle_gamma   90.00
#
_symmetry.space_group_name_H-M   'P 1'
#
loop_
_entity.id
_entity.type
_entity.pdbx_description
1 polymer ?
#
loop_
_entity_poly.entity_id
_entity_poly.type
_entity_poly.pdbx_seq_one_letter_code
_entity_poly.pdbx_strand_id
1 'polypeptide(L)'
;MSTLFNRVAKVNIGGREFSYPPFSIEFTQEQKIGNLQSATLKLYNPSPETIQVFEAKKKGSGKIFPKVTVSAGYKEDSGTVVLGEAINYSVSQNGVERILEVKISDSTTKWSTAIVNKSYKKSSAVSVIKDACKSIGIDPGEIELGENKTYDSITVRGFSDSIRKIAADTKSEFYFRNGLLTLQPKNSKKKQVTLLNSYSGLLDKPEKTAKGYKIKTLFLYSLCVGMIVKIESKDVNLTAKIVKGTKNFSTFGDANCEFEVIPA
;
A
#
# COMPACT_ATOMS: atom_id res chain seq x y z
N MET A 1 -4.99 5.09 -31.38
CA MET A 1 -5.85 4.91 -30.19
C MET A 1 -5.24 3.79 -29.36
N SER A 2 -4.70 4.10 -28.18
CA SER A 2 -4.19 3.09 -27.26
C SER A 2 -5.37 2.21 -26.83
N THR A 3 -5.34 0.93 -27.18
CA THR A 3 -6.28 -0.06 -26.67
C THR A 3 -6.12 -0.12 -25.15
N LEU A 4 -7.09 0.45 -24.42
CA LEU A 4 -7.17 0.40 -22.96
C LEU A 4 -7.55 -1.03 -22.57
N PHE A 5 -6.58 -1.96 -22.60
CA PHE A 5 -6.68 -3.42 -22.40
C PHE A 5 -7.71 -3.91 -21.35
N ASN A 6 -9.02 -3.84 -21.62
CA ASN A 6 -10.09 -4.24 -20.71
C ASN A 6 -9.89 -3.76 -19.26
N ARG A 7 -9.38 -2.53 -19.09
CA ARG A 7 -9.08 -1.94 -17.78
C ARG A 7 -10.37 -1.71 -17.01
N VAL A 8 -10.34 -2.00 -15.71
CA VAL A 8 -11.42 -1.73 -14.78
C VAL A 8 -10.87 -0.94 -13.60
N ALA A 9 -11.63 0.06 -13.15
CA ALA A 9 -11.32 0.83 -11.96
C ALA A 9 -12.60 1.15 -11.21
N LYS A 10 -12.54 1.07 -9.89
CA LYS A 10 -13.64 1.35 -8.97
C LYS A 10 -13.10 2.09 -7.76
N VAL A 11 -13.72 3.21 -7.45
CA VAL A 11 -13.37 4.07 -6.33
C VAL A 11 -14.58 4.22 -5.44
N ASN A 12 -14.41 4.02 -4.14
CA ASN A 12 -15.40 4.36 -3.12
C ASN A 12 -14.89 5.52 -2.27
N ILE A 13 -15.66 6.61 -2.19
CA ILE A 13 -15.38 7.79 -1.37
C ILE A 13 -16.53 7.97 -0.39
N GLY A 14 -16.30 7.64 0.88
CA GLY A 14 -17.29 7.86 1.93
C GLY A 14 -18.66 7.22 1.64
N GLY A 15 -18.69 6.05 0.98
CA GLY A 15 -19.90 5.35 0.58
C GLY A 15 -20.38 5.64 -0.85
N ARG A 16 -19.83 6.65 -1.53
CA ARG A 16 -20.13 6.96 -2.95
C ARG A 16 -19.23 6.16 -3.86
N GLU A 17 -19.79 5.51 -4.86
CA GLU A 17 -19.06 4.63 -5.77
C GLU A 17 -18.95 5.22 -7.17
N PHE A 18 -17.75 5.12 -7.75
CA PHE A 18 -17.40 5.58 -9.09
C PHE A 18 -16.69 4.45 -9.81
N SER A 19 -17.21 4.04 -10.97
CA SER A 19 -16.61 2.97 -11.77
C SER A 19 -16.26 3.48 -13.17
N TYR A 20 -15.16 2.98 -13.70
CA TYR A 20 -14.83 3.14 -15.11
C TYR A 20 -15.35 1.93 -15.91
N PRO A 21 -16.10 2.16 -17.01
CA PRO A 21 -16.74 3.42 -17.43
C PRO A 21 -17.96 3.80 -16.56
N PRO A 22 -18.43 5.07 -16.53
CA PRO A 22 -18.00 6.19 -17.39
C PRO A 22 -16.94 7.10 -16.77
N PHE A 23 -16.57 6.91 -15.50
CA PHE A 23 -15.69 7.86 -14.81
C PHE A 23 -14.23 7.69 -15.22
N SER A 24 -13.58 8.79 -15.60
CA SER A 24 -12.13 8.82 -15.76
C SER A 24 -11.48 8.89 -14.37
N ILE A 25 -10.60 7.92 -14.12
CA ILE A 25 -9.90 7.69 -12.86
C ILE A 25 -8.41 7.54 -13.14
N GLU A 26 -7.59 8.21 -12.34
CA GLU A 26 -6.15 7.95 -12.26
C GLU A 26 -5.71 7.81 -10.81
N PHE A 27 -4.70 7.00 -10.56
CA PHE A 27 -4.02 7.06 -9.28
C PHE A 27 -2.57 6.62 -9.37
N THR A 28 -1.79 7.13 -8.42
CA THR A 28 -0.43 6.67 -8.13
C THR A 28 -0.40 6.17 -6.70
N GLN A 29 -0.01 4.92 -6.50
CA GLN A 29 0.27 4.34 -5.20
C GLN A 29 1.77 4.22 -4.97
N GLU A 30 2.23 4.55 -3.77
CA GLU A 30 3.61 4.34 -3.33
C GLU A 30 3.65 3.39 -2.15
N GLN A 31 4.57 2.42 -2.21
CA GLN A 31 4.78 1.41 -1.19
C GLN A 31 6.27 1.24 -0.91
N LYS A 32 6.65 1.09 0.36
CA LYS A 32 8.03 0.84 0.78
C LYS A 32 8.06 0.09 2.11
N ILE A 33 8.95 -0.90 2.22
CA ILE A 33 9.20 -1.59 3.49
C ILE A 33 9.61 -0.58 4.57
N GLY A 34 9.00 -0.68 5.76
CA GLY A 34 9.27 0.18 6.92
C GLY A 34 8.53 1.51 6.91
N ASN A 35 7.68 1.76 5.90
CA ASN A 35 6.92 2.97 5.71
C ASN A 35 5.41 2.67 5.58
N LEU A 36 4.60 3.70 5.82
CA LEU A 36 3.18 3.66 5.48
C LEU A 36 3.00 3.65 3.96
N GLN A 37 1.91 3.04 3.52
CA GLN A 37 1.44 3.17 2.16
C GLN A 37 0.75 4.54 1.95
N SER A 38 0.96 5.13 0.79
CA SER A 38 0.29 6.34 0.34
C SER A 38 -0.21 6.19 -1.09
N ALA A 39 -1.25 6.95 -1.43
CA ALA A 39 -1.70 7.06 -2.80
C ALA A 39 -2.26 8.46 -3.10
N THR A 40 -2.14 8.87 -4.35
CA THR A 40 -2.78 10.07 -4.89
C THR A 40 -3.80 9.61 -5.92
N LEU A 41 -5.08 9.85 -5.64
CA LEU A 41 -6.21 9.56 -6.54
C LEU A 41 -6.61 10.84 -7.26
N LYS A 42 -6.91 10.75 -8.55
CA LYS A 42 -7.59 11.78 -9.34
C LYS A 42 -8.89 11.22 -9.89
N LEU A 43 -9.99 11.88 -9.54
CA LEU A 43 -11.32 11.60 -10.08
C LEU A 43 -11.76 12.79 -10.94
N TYR A 44 -12.11 12.51 -12.19
CA TYR A 44 -12.48 13.53 -13.16
C TYR A 44 -14.00 13.70 -13.22
N ASN A 45 -14.42 14.96 -13.31
CA ASN A 45 -15.79 15.44 -13.31
C ASN A 45 -16.67 14.91 -12.17
N PRO A 46 -16.21 14.89 -10.91
CA PRO A 46 -17.08 14.54 -9.79
C PRO A 46 -18.13 15.62 -9.56
N SER A 47 -19.29 15.18 -9.04
CA SER A 47 -20.35 16.10 -8.65
C SER A 47 -19.90 17.00 -7.48
N PRO A 48 -20.46 18.22 -7.34
CA PRO A 48 -20.17 19.09 -6.20
C PRO A 48 -20.39 18.39 -4.84
N GLU A 49 -21.42 17.56 -4.73
CA GLU A 49 -21.74 16.85 -3.49
C GLU A 49 -20.68 15.79 -3.15
N THR A 50 -19.93 15.30 -4.15
CA THR A 50 -18.80 14.37 -3.93
C THR A 50 -17.60 15.11 -3.34
N ILE A 51 -17.36 16.34 -3.81
CA ILE A 51 -16.30 17.21 -3.26
C ILE A 51 -16.63 17.60 -1.83
N GLN A 52 -17.90 17.93 -1.54
CA GLN A 52 -18.38 18.27 -0.21
C GLN A 52 -18.16 17.15 0.83
N VAL A 53 -18.00 15.88 0.42
CA VAL A 53 -17.65 14.79 1.36
C VAL A 53 -16.29 15.06 2.04
N PHE A 54 -15.39 15.80 1.40
CA PHE A 54 -14.09 16.18 1.94
C PHE A 54 -14.10 17.54 2.65
N GLU A 55 -15.17 18.32 2.53
CA GLU A 55 -15.35 19.60 3.22
C GLU A 55 -15.63 19.34 4.71
N ALA A 56 -14.54 19.15 5.46
CA ALA A 56 -14.37 19.18 6.91
C ALA A 56 -15.60 18.82 7.76
N LYS A 57 -15.69 17.54 8.18
CA LYS A 57 -16.31 17.21 9.45
C LYS A 57 -15.32 17.55 10.57
N LYS A 58 -15.64 18.57 11.37
CA LYS A 58 -14.84 18.92 12.56
C LYS A 58 -14.97 17.81 13.60
N LYS A 59 -13.86 17.33 14.15
CA LYS A 59 -13.82 16.58 15.42
C LYS A 59 -12.71 17.16 16.28
N GLY A 60 -13.09 17.98 17.26
CA GLY A 60 -12.15 18.79 18.03
C GLY A 60 -11.43 19.81 17.15
N SER A 61 -10.10 19.92 17.30
CA SER A 61 -9.22 20.81 16.54
C SER A 61 -8.75 20.24 15.18
N GLY A 62 -9.15 19.02 14.82
CA GLY A 62 -8.72 18.33 13.59
C GLY A 62 -9.80 18.27 12.50
N LYS A 63 -9.36 18.08 11.24
CA LYS A 63 -10.22 17.74 10.10
C LYS A 63 -10.34 16.21 10.00
N ILE A 64 -11.57 15.70 9.90
CA ILE A 64 -11.80 14.30 9.52
C ILE A 64 -12.18 14.26 8.05
N PHE A 65 -11.46 13.41 7.33
CA PHE A 65 -11.74 13.09 5.94
C PHE A 65 -12.38 11.70 5.81
N PRO A 66 -13.08 11.44 4.70
CA PRO A 66 -13.71 10.14 4.48
C PRO A 66 -12.68 9.03 4.28
N LYS A 67 -13.13 7.79 4.48
CA LYS A 67 -12.43 6.61 3.99
C LYS A 67 -12.52 6.55 2.47
N VAL A 68 -11.43 6.13 1.84
CA VAL A 68 -11.32 5.95 0.40
C VAL A 68 -10.80 4.55 0.10
N THR A 69 -11.49 3.85 -0.80
CA THR A 69 -11.05 2.57 -1.34
C THR A 69 -10.86 2.68 -2.84
N VAL A 70 -9.73 2.21 -3.35
CA VAL A 70 -9.43 2.17 -4.78
C VAL A 70 -9.17 0.73 -5.17
N SER A 71 -9.92 0.24 -6.15
CA SER A 71 -9.74 -1.05 -6.79
C SER A 71 -9.47 -0.84 -8.27
N ALA A 72 -8.51 -1.57 -8.83
CA ALA A 72 -8.17 -1.46 -10.23
C ALA A 72 -7.48 -2.71 -10.74
N GLY A 73 -7.43 -2.83 -12.07
CA GLY A 73 -6.74 -3.89 -12.77
C GLY A 73 -7.37 -4.10 -14.13
N TYR A 74 -7.45 -5.37 -14.52
CA TYR A 74 -8.08 -5.81 -15.74
C TYR A 74 -9.35 -6.60 -15.42
N LYS A 75 -10.27 -6.71 -16.37
CA LYS A 75 -11.62 -7.29 -16.18
C LYS A 75 -11.62 -8.63 -15.43
N GLU A 76 -10.62 -9.48 -15.67
CA GLU A 76 -10.48 -10.80 -15.04
C GLU A 76 -9.44 -10.84 -13.91
N ASP A 77 -8.61 -9.79 -13.79
CA ASP A 77 -7.50 -9.70 -12.85
C ASP A 77 -7.45 -8.29 -12.23
N SER A 78 -8.34 -8.05 -11.26
CA SER A 78 -8.45 -6.77 -10.55
C SER A 78 -8.77 -6.97 -9.08
N GLY A 79 -8.44 -5.96 -8.27
CA GLY A 79 -8.76 -5.98 -6.85
C GLY A 79 -8.38 -4.70 -6.12
N THR A 80 -8.52 -4.72 -4.80
CA THR A 80 -8.22 -3.57 -3.94
C THR A 80 -6.73 -3.26 -3.95
N VAL A 81 -6.41 -2.03 -4.36
CA VAL A 81 -5.06 -1.48 -4.40
C VAL A 81 -4.81 -0.64 -3.15
N VAL A 82 -5.76 0.21 -2.78
CA VAL A 82 -5.66 1.12 -1.63
C VAL A 82 -6.93 1.03 -0.79
N LEU A 83 -6.76 0.95 0.53
CA LEU A 83 -7.83 1.12 1.51
C LEU A 83 -7.28 1.98 2.64
N GLY A 84 -7.73 3.23 2.72
CA GLY A 84 -7.17 4.19 3.67
C GLY A 84 -8.09 5.37 3.96
N GLU A 85 -7.54 6.34 4.67
CA GLU A 85 -8.21 7.60 4.96
C GLU A 85 -7.63 8.68 4.05
N ALA A 86 -8.48 9.57 3.56
CA ALA A 86 -7.98 10.77 2.92
C ALA A 86 -7.27 11.65 3.96
N ILE A 87 -6.14 12.25 3.60
CA ILE A 87 -5.36 13.14 4.48
C ILE A 87 -5.37 14.57 3.96
N ASN A 88 -5.62 14.74 2.67
CA ASN A 88 -5.77 16.02 2.02
C ASN A 88 -6.51 15.85 0.70
N TYR A 89 -7.12 16.92 0.20
CA TYR A 89 -7.69 16.97 -1.14
C TYR A 89 -7.50 18.36 -1.75
N SER A 90 -7.54 18.41 -3.07
CA SER A 90 -7.59 19.64 -3.84
C SER A 90 -8.52 19.46 -5.02
N VAL A 91 -9.08 20.57 -5.50
CA VAL A 91 -9.90 20.60 -6.70
C VAL A 91 -9.27 21.60 -7.65
N SER A 92 -9.05 21.17 -8.88
CA SER A 92 -8.57 22.02 -9.97
C SER A 92 -9.50 21.94 -11.17
N GLN A 93 -9.38 22.91 -12.06
CA GLN A 93 -10.12 22.95 -13.31
C GLN A 93 -9.12 22.94 -14.47
N ASN A 94 -9.35 22.06 -15.44
CA ASN A 94 -8.55 21.96 -16.66
C ASN A 94 -9.49 22.01 -17.87
N GLY A 95 -9.63 23.20 -18.46
CA GLY A 95 -10.66 23.46 -19.47
C GLY A 95 -12.07 23.22 -18.93
N VAL A 96 -12.79 22.28 -19.53
CA VAL A 96 -14.14 21.86 -19.11
C VAL A 96 -14.13 20.82 -17.99
N GLU A 97 -12.97 20.23 -17.69
CA GLU A 97 -12.87 19.17 -16.71
C GLU A 97 -12.63 19.71 -15.30
N ARG A 98 -13.36 19.16 -14.34
CA ARG A 98 -13.10 19.35 -12.91
C ARG A 98 -12.35 18.14 -12.38
N ILE A 99 -11.20 18.36 -11.75
CA ILE A 99 -10.34 17.28 -11.25
C ILE A 99 -10.31 17.36 -9.73
N LEU A 100 -10.79 16.30 -9.07
CA LEU A 100 -10.62 16.12 -7.64
C LEU A 100 -9.38 15.25 -7.41
N GLU A 101 -8.36 15.83 -6.79
CA GLU A 101 -7.18 15.11 -6.34
C GLU A 101 -7.28 14.82 -4.83
N VAL A 102 -7.05 13.57 -4.43
CA VAL A 102 -7.15 13.11 -3.05
C VAL A 102 -5.88 12.39 -2.67
N LYS A 103 -5.21 12.86 -1.61
CA LYS A 103 -4.11 12.14 -0.98
C LYS A 103 -4.68 11.20 0.07
N ILE A 104 -4.31 9.93 -0.03
CA ILE A 104 -4.81 8.82 0.78
C ILE A 104 -3.61 8.19 1.46
N SER A 105 -3.75 7.82 2.73
CA SER A 105 -2.74 7.03 3.43
C SER A 105 -3.35 6.12 4.47
N ASP A 106 -2.66 5.01 4.73
CA ASP A 106 -3.11 3.99 5.67
C ASP A 106 -2.79 4.44 7.11
N SER A 107 -3.83 4.65 7.91
CA SER A 107 -3.73 4.85 9.37
C SER A 107 -2.67 5.88 9.83
N THR A 108 -2.41 6.94 9.05
CA THR A 108 -1.29 7.86 9.27
C THR A 108 -1.24 8.45 10.66
N THR A 109 -2.36 9.01 11.12
CA THR A 109 -2.46 9.63 12.45
C THR A 109 -2.23 8.61 13.55
N LYS A 110 -2.88 7.44 13.46
CA LYS A 110 -2.71 6.38 14.47
C LYS A 110 -1.26 5.87 14.50
N TRP A 111 -0.63 5.69 13.35
CA TRP A 111 0.76 5.25 13.29
C TRP A 111 1.72 6.25 13.93
N SER A 112 1.57 7.55 13.64
CA SER A 112 2.52 8.57 14.10
C SER A 112 2.28 9.04 15.54
N THR A 113 1.02 9.14 15.99
CA THR A 113 0.69 9.78 17.27
C THR A 113 0.09 8.85 18.32
N ALA A 114 -0.23 7.59 18.01
CA ALA A 114 -0.89 6.74 18.98
C ALA A 114 0.03 6.34 20.13
N ILE A 115 -0.50 6.50 21.33
CA ILE A 115 0.11 6.09 22.59
C ILE A 115 -0.70 4.91 23.13
N VAL A 116 -0.04 3.79 23.36
CA VAL A 116 -0.63 2.56 23.91
C VAL A 116 -0.48 2.53 25.43
N ASN A 117 0.69 2.93 25.95
CA ASN A 117 1.05 2.93 27.39
C ASN A 117 0.67 1.62 28.12
N LYS A 118 1.02 0.47 27.53
CA LYS A 118 0.74 -0.85 28.11
C LYS A 118 2.02 -1.64 28.34
N SER A 119 2.08 -2.32 29.48
CA SER A 119 3.18 -3.22 29.84
C SER A 119 2.72 -4.67 29.78
N TYR A 120 3.59 -5.53 29.26
CA TYR A 120 3.35 -6.95 29.07
C TYR A 120 4.43 -7.73 29.82
N LYS A 121 4.03 -8.83 30.46
CA LYS A 121 4.94 -9.74 31.14
C LYS A 121 4.82 -11.13 30.52
N LYS A 122 5.94 -11.85 30.42
CA LYS A 122 6.01 -13.23 29.88
C LYS A 122 5.20 -13.41 28.59
N SER A 123 5.30 -12.46 27.67
CA SER A 123 4.44 -12.36 26.49
C SER A 123 5.25 -12.52 25.20
N SER A 124 4.69 -13.26 24.23
CA SER A 124 5.32 -13.37 22.91
C SER A 124 5.27 -12.04 22.16
N ALA A 125 6.26 -11.78 21.31
CA ALA A 125 6.29 -10.59 20.46
C ALA A 125 5.02 -10.48 19.58
N VAL A 126 4.54 -11.60 19.04
CA VAL A 126 3.30 -11.65 18.24
C VAL A 126 2.09 -11.20 19.06
N SER A 127 1.95 -11.69 20.30
CA SER A 127 0.86 -11.30 21.21
C SER A 127 0.90 -9.81 21.53
N VAL A 128 2.10 -9.28 21.80
CA VAL A 128 2.31 -7.85 22.09
C VAL A 128 1.92 -6.98 20.89
N ILE A 129 2.34 -7.36 19.67
CA ILE A 129 1.99 -6.62 18.44
C ILE A 129 0.48 -6.62 18.23
N LYS A 130 -0.17 -7.79 18.29
CA LYS A 130 -1.62 -7.91 18.06
C LYS A 130 -2.43 -7.09 19.05
N ASP A 131 -2.08 -7.12 20.34
CA ASP A 131 -2.78 -6.37 21.38
C ASP A 131 -2.55 -4.85 21.26
N ALA A 132 -1.32 -4.44 20.93
CA ALA A 132 -1.01 -3.04 20.66
C ALA A 132 -1.81 -2.50 19.45
N CYS A 133 -1.91 -3.29 18.36
CA CYS A 133 -2.71 -2.95 17.18
C CYS A 133 -4.19 -2.75 17.56
N LYS A 134 -4.75 -3.70 18.31
CA LYS A 134 -6.14 -3.66 18.79
C LYS A 134 -6.42 -2.44 19.65
N SER A 135 -5.49 -2.05 20.51
CA SER A 135 -5.63 -0.91 21.43
C SER A 135 -5.79 0.44 20.71
N ILE A 136 -5.27 0.55 19.48
CA ILE A 136 -5.34 1.79 18.68
C ILE A 136 -6.28 1.66 17.48
N GLY A 137 -6.92 0.50 17.32
CA GLY A 137 -7.81 0.19 16.20
C GLY A 137 -7.09 0.19 14.85
N ILE A 138 -5.88 -0.37 14.78
CA ILE A 138 -5.25 -0.82 13.54
C ILE A 138 -5.43 -2.33 13.49
N ASP A 139 -5.87 -2.86 12.35
CA ASP A 139 -6.03 -4.29 12.19
C ASP A 139 -4.69 -4.96 11.85
N PRO A 140 -4.31 -6.05 12.54
CA PRO A 140 -3.11 -6.80 12.19
C PRO A 140 -3.36 -7.62 10.91
N GLY A 141 -2.40 -7.57 9.98
CA GLY A 141 -2.33 -8.46 8.83
C GLY A 141 -1.62 -9.77 9.16
N GLU A 142 -0.86 -10.30 8.19
CA GLU A 142 0.02 -11.44 8.44
C GLU A 142 1.17 -11.00 9.37
N ILE A 143 1.38 -11.74 10.45
CA ILE A 143 2.49 -11.49 11.40
C ILE A 143 3.30 -12.78 11.48
N GLU A 144 4.33 -12.84 10.67
CA GLU A 144 5.36 -13.86 10.70
C GLU A 144 6.67 -13.19 11.14
N LEU A 145 7.28 -13.65 12.23
CA LEU A 145 8.50 -13.03 12.74
C LEU A 145 9.72 -13.82 12.28
N GLY A 146 10.83 -13.14 12.01
CA GLY A 146 12.09 -13.80 11.64
C GLY A 146 12.64 -14.68 12.76
N GLU A 147 12.45 -14.25 14.00
CA GLU A 147 12.81 -14.99 15.20
C GLU A 147 11.65 -14.94 16.21
N ASN A 148 11.32 -16.10 16.77
CA ASN A 148 10.36 -16.17 17.86
C ASN A 148 11.00 -15.57 19.11
N LYS A 149 10.37 -14.53 19.65
CA LYS A 149 10.82 -13.85 20.86
C LYS A 149 9.70 -13.78 21.88
N THR A 150 10.05 -14.08 23.12
CA THR A 150 9.21 -13.87 24.30
C THR A 150 9.89 -12.86 25.19
N TYR A 151 9.14 -11.88 25.66
CA TYR A 151 9.64 -10.84 26.55
C TYR A 151 9.25 -11.17 27.99
N ASP A 152 10.22 -11.18 28.90
CA ASP A 152 9.94 -11.25 30.35
C ASP A 152 9.16 -10.03 30.80
N SER A 153 9.55 -8.85 30.31
CA SER A 153 8.85 -7.58 30.46
C SER A 153 9.10 -6.69 29.24
N ILE A 154 8.03 -6.09 28.69
CA ILE A 154 8.12 -5.07 27.64
C ILE A 154 7.02 -4.02 27.84
N THR A 155 7.36 -2.75 27.65
CA THR A 155 6.40 -1.64 27.66
C THR A 155 6.27 -1.06 26.26
N VAL A 156 5.03 -0.99 25.77
CA VAL A 156 4.65 -0.32 24.52
C VAL A 156 4.11 1.06 24.89
N ARG A 157 4.90 2.11 24.65
CA ARG A 157 4.50 3.52 24.85
C ARG A 157 3.96 4.12 23.55
N GLY A 158 4.85 4.60 22.68
CA GLY A 158 4.51 5.01 21.32
C GLY A 158 4.34 3.79 20.41
N PHE A 159 3.26 3.74 19.64
CA PHE A 159 2.94 2.56 18.83
C PHE A 159 4.02 2.28 17.78
N SER A 160 4.30 3.24 16.89
CA SER A 160 5.25 3.06 15.80
C SER A 160 6.67 2.72 16.27
N ASP A 161 7.18 3.44 17.26
CA ASP A 161 8.51 3.17 17.84
C ASP A 161 8.61 1.76 18.43
N SER A 162 7.55 1.32 19.12
CA SER A 162 7.50 -0.02 19.69
C SER A 162 7.44 -1.10 18.60
N ILE A 163 6.66 -0.90 17.54
CA ILE A 163 6.63 -1.83 16.40
C ILE A 163 8.00 -1.88 15.71
N ARG A 164 8.66 -0.74 15.49
CA ARG A 164 10.02 -0.69 14.92
C ARG A 164 11.02 -1.45 15.79
N LYS A 165 10.96 -1.27 17.11
CA LYS A 165 11.81 -1.97 18.07
C LYS A 165 11.57 -3.48 18.04
N ILE A 166 10.31 -3.92 18.10
CA ILE A 166 9.97 -5.35 18.07
C ILE A 166 10.38 -5.97 16.72
N ALA A 167 10.19 -5.27 15.60
CA ALA A 167 10.62 -5.74 14.28
C ALA A 167 12.15 -5.93 14.23
N ALA A 168 12.92 -4.96 14.74
CA ALA A 168 14.37 -5.10 14.84
C ALA A 168 14.80 -6.28 15.72
N ASP A 169 14.20 -6.39 16.91
CA ASP A 169 14.45 -7.43 17.92
C ASP A 169 14.18 -8.86 17.42
N THR A 170 13.29 -9.00 16.45
CA THR A 170 12.85 -10.30 15.90
C THR A 170 13.35 -10.54 14.48
N LYS A 171 14.31 -9.73 14.01
CA LYS A 171 14.86 -9.77 12.64
C LYS A 171 13.78 -9.73 11.56
N SER A 172 12.73 -8.96 11.84
CA SER A 172 11.55 -8.79 11.00
C SER A 172 11.57 -7.41 10.34
N GLU A 173 10.79 -7.28 9.28
CA GLU A 173 10.41 -6.03 8.65
C GLU A 173 8.90 -5.90 8.67
N PHE A 174 8.41 -4.68 8.48
CA PHE A 174 6.98 -4.40 8.48
C PHE A 174 6.60 -3.52 7.30
N TYR A 175 5.34 -3.59 6.91
CA TYR A 175 4.74 -2.71 5.91
C TYR A 175 3.22 -2.72 6.09
N PHE A 176 2.56 -1.74 5.47
CA PHE A 176 1.11 -1.68 5.43
C PHE A 176 0.59 -2.21 4.10
N ARG A 177 -0.48 -3.00 4.15
CA ARG A 177 -1.18 -3.50 2.97
C ARG A 177 -2.67 -3.40 3.23
N ASN A 178 -3.36 -2.56 2.44
CA ASN A 178 -4.81 -2.36 2.54
C ASN A 178 -5.27 -2.00 3.97
N GLY A 179 -4.53 -1.12 4.65
CA GLY A 179 -4.82 -0.71 6.03
C GLY A 179 -4.34 -1.68 7.10
N LEU A 180 -3.82 -2.87 6.74
CA LEU A 180 -3.35 -3.88 7.68
C LEU A 180 -1.85 -3.75 7.94
N LEU A 181 -1.45 -3.79 9.21
CA LEU A 181 -0.03 -3.87 9.58
C LEU A 181 0.47 -5.31 9.40
N THR A 182 1.38 -5.52 8.47
CA THR A 182 1.99 -6.81 8.17
C THR A 182 3.44 -6.83 8.67
N LEU A 183 3.86 -7.95 9.27
CA LEU A 183 5.25 -8.22 9.62
C LEU A 183 5.70 -9.54 9.01
N GLN A 184 6.93 -9.55 8.52
CA GLN A 184 7.56 -10.74 7.93
C GLN A 184 9.06 -10.80 8.28
N PRO A 185 9.71 -11.97 8.17
CA PRO A 185 11.16 -12.07 8.29
C PRO A 185 11.89 -11.19 7.26
N LYS A 186 12.98 -10.52 7.67
CA LYS A 186 13.83 -9.75 6.73
C LYS A 186 14.39 -10.62 5.60
N ASN A 187 14.83 -11.83 5.94
CA ASN A 187 15.42 -12.80 5.01
C ASN A 187 14.47 -13.98 4.82
N SER A 188 13.29 -13.71 4.27
CA SER A 188 12.27 -14.74 4.09
C SER A 188 12.59 -15.63 2.89
N LYS A 189 12.65 -16.95 3.11
CA LYS A 189 12.63 -17.98 2.05
C LYS A 189 11.20 -18.39 1.68
N LYS A 190 10.26 -17.42 1.66
CA LYS A 190 8.84 -17.71 1.36
C LYS A 190 8.71 -18.46 0.03
N LYS A 191 7.90 -19.53 0.04
CA LYS A 191 7.64 -20.39 -1.14
C LYS A 191 6.78 -19.73 -2.22
N GLN A 192 6.04 -18.68 -1.89
CA GLN A 192 5.15 -18.00 -2.83
C GLN A 192 5.97 -17.06 -3.71
N VAL A 193 6.39 -17.59 -4.85
CA VAL A 193 7.21 -16.91 -5.84
C VAL A 193 6.32 -16.56 -7.02
N THR A 194 6.09 -15.28 -7.26
CA THR A 194 5.40 -14.84 -8.49
C THR A 194 6.42 -14.79 -9.61
N LEU A 195 6.17 -15.50 -10.71
CA LEU A 195 7.02 -15.46 -11.89
C LEU A 195 6.78 -14.17 -12.67
N LEU A 196 7.84 -13.42 -12.97
CA LEU A 196 7.83 -12.20 -13.76
C LEU A 196 8.74 -12.36 -14.99
N ASN A 197 8.12 -12.48 -16.15
CA ASN A 197 8.76 -12.54 -17.46
C ASN A 197 7.91 -11.77 -18.49
N SER A 198 8.31 -11.80 -19.76
CA SER A 198 7.60 -11.09 -20.84
C SER A 198 6.14 -11.53 -21.02
N TYR A 199 5.79 -12.75 -20.61
CA TYR A 199 4.42 -13.29 -20.71
C TYR A 199 3.58 -12.99 -19.47
N SER A 200 4.22 -12.88 -18.29
CA SER A 200 3.53 -12.57 -17.01
C SER A 200 3.59 -11.09 -16.63
N GLY A 201 3.98 -10.21 -17.56
CA GLY A 201 3.79 -8.77 -17.46
C GLY A 201 5.05 -7.96 -17.16
N LEU A 202 6.26 -8.51 -17.29
CA LEU A 202 7.50 -7.72 -17.29
C LEU A 202 7.59 -6.93 -18.62
N LEU A 203 7.68 -5.60 -18.55
CA LEU A 203 7.65 -4.73 -19.72
C LEU A 203 9.04 -4.42 -20.26
N ASP A 204 9.96 -4.08 -19.34
CA ASP A 204 11.31 -3.63 -19.69
C ASP A 204 12.37 -4.55 -19.10
N LYS A 205 13.58 -4.45 -19.64
CA LYS A 205 14.75 -5.13 -19.09
C LYS A 205 15.00 -4.65 -17.65
N PRO A 206 15.25 -5.55 -16.68
CA PRO A 206 15.64 -5.16 -15.33
C PRO A 206 16.89 -4.28 -15.31
N GLU A 207 16.81 -3.11 -14.68
CA GLU A 207 17.89 -2.15 -14.57
C GLU A 207 18.66 -2.37 -13.27
N LYS A 208 19.98 -2.53 -13.32
CA LYS A 208 20.79 -2.76 -12.11
C LYS A 208 20.88 -1.50 -11.26
N THR A 209 20.72 -1.65 -9.94
CA THR A 209 20.88 -0.58 -8.94
C THR A 209 21.97 -0.94 -7.94
N ALA A 210 22.28 -0.03 -7.00
CA ALA A 210 23.33 -0.26 -5.99
C ALA A 210 23.06 -1.48 -5.08
N LYS A 211 21.78 -1.83 -4.85
CA LYS A 211 21.39 -2.91 -3.93
C LYS A 211 20.59 -4.04 -4.60
N GLY A 212 20.31 -3.94 -5.90
CA GLY A 212 19.47 -4.91 -6.60
C GLY A 212 19.10 -4.46 -8.00
N TYR A 213 17.80 -4.47 -8.33
CA TYR A 213 17.30 -4.10 -9.66
C TYR A 213 16.05 -3.23 -9.57
N LYS A 214 15.83 -2.41 -10.59
CA LYS A 214 14.56 -1.74 -10.87
C LYS A 214 13.87 -2.51 -12.00
N ILE A 215 12.60 -2.83 -11.82
CA ILE A 215 11.80 -3.53 -12.83
C ILE A 215 10.54 -2.72 -13.14
N LYS A 216 10.08 -2.80 -14.39
CA LYS A 216 8.81 -2.23 -14.85
C LYS A 216 7.90 -3.35 -15.34
N THR A 217 6.64 -3.29 -14.92
CA THR A 217 5.64 -4.31 -15.21
C THR A 217 4.34 -3.67 -15.70
N LEU A 218 3.47 -4.47 -16.32
CA LEU A 218 2.07 -4.15 -16.46
C LEU A 218 1.47 -3.83 -15.08
N PHE A 219 0.31 -3.18 -15.06
CA PHE A 219 -0.38 -2.95 -13.81
C PHE A 219 -0.85 -4.27 -13.18
N LEU A 220 -0.08 -4.80 -12.23
CA LEU A 220 -0.40 -6.03 -11.48
C LEU A 220 -0.85 -5.64 -10.07
N TYR A 221 -2.16 -5.63 -9.84
CA TYR A 221 -2.73 -5.13 -8.57
C TYR A 221 -2.23 -5.92 -7.35
N SER A 222 -1.98 -7.22 -7.54
CA SER A 222 -1.61 -8.17 -6.49
C SER A 222 -0.16 -8.03 -6.00
N LEU A 223 0.76 -7.52 -6.82
CA LEU A 223 2.17 -7.34 -6.47
C LEU A 223 2.33 -6.25 -5.40
N CYS A 224 2.97 -6.57 -4.28
CA CYS A 224 3.22 -5.62 -3.19
C CYS A 224 4.63 -5.78 -2.64
N VAL A 225 5.08 -4.76 -1.90
CA VAL A 225 6.31 -4.87 -1.10
C VAL A 225 6.25 -6.07 -0.15
N GLY A 226 7.40 -6.71 0.08
CA GLY A 226 7.54 -7.90 0.91
C GLY A 226 7.38 -9.22 0.15
N MET A 227 6.76 -9.21 -1.05
CA MET A 227 6.64 -10.40 -1.88
C MET A 227 7.98 -10.81 -2.50
N ILE A 228 8.16 -12.13 -2.67
CA ILE A 228 9.25 -12.71 -3.42
C ILE A 228 8.80 -12.96 -4.86
N VAL A 229 9.60 -12.51 -5.81
CA VAL A 229 9.37 -12.66 -7.25
C VAL A 229 10.55 -13.36 -7.90
N LYS A 230 10.28 -14.24 -8.87
CA LYS A 230 11.30 -14.80 -9.76
C LYS A 230 11.26 -14.02 -11.05
N ILE A 231 12.34 -13.31 -11.33
CA ILE A 231 12.49 -12.52 -12.54
C ILE A 231 13.20 -13.39 -13.55
N GLU A 232 12.58 -13.57 -14.70
CA GLU A 232 13.16 -14.26 -15.85
C GLU A 232 13.14 -13.30 -17.05
N SER A 233 14.33 -12.90 -17.48
CA SER A 233 14.54 -12.10 -18.68
C SER A 233 15.75 -12.66 -19.43
N LYS A 234 15.99 -12.15 -20.63
CA LYS A 234 17.12 -12.59 -21.46
C LYS A 234 18.47 -12.49 -20.72
N ASP A 235 18.65 -11.45 -19.91
CA ASP A 235 19.94 -11.13 -19.28
C ASP A 235 19.94 -11.30 -17.75
N VAL A 236 18.78 -11.34 -17.11
CA VAL A 236 18.63 -11.39 -15.65
C VAL A 236 17.66 -12.49 -15.27
N ASN A 237 18.16 -13.47 -14.50
CA ASN A 237 17.41 -14.60 -13.97
C ASN A 237 17.71 -14.74 -12.48
N LEU A 238 16.81 -14.26 -11.61
CA LEU A 238 17.03 -14.28 -10.17
C LEU A 238 15.73 -14.27 -9.38
N THR A 239 15.81 -14.71 -8.13
CA THR A 239 14.76 -14.54 -7.14
C THR A 239 15.06 -13.32 -6.28
N ALA A 240 14.12 -12.39 -6.19
CA ALA A 240 14.28 -11.16 -5.42
C ALA A 240 13.02 -10.80 -4.64
N LYS A 241 13.21 -10.02 -3.59
CA LYS A 241 12.15 -9.42 -2.78
C LYS A 241 11.85 -8.01 -3.27
N ILE A 242 10.56 -7.68 -3.40
CA ILE A 242 10.11 -6.30 -3.65
C ILE A 242 10.27 -5.48 -2.37
N VAL A 243 11.07 -4.41 -2.41
CA VAL A 243 11.31 -3.55 -1.23
C VAL A 243 10.67 -2.17 -1.33
N LYS A 244 10.38 -1.72 -2.55
CA LYS A 244 9.70 -0.47 -2.86
C LYS A 244 8.96 -0.60 -4.18
N GLY A 245 7.83 0.07 -4.32
CA GLY A 245 7.04 0.05 -5.53
C GLY A 245 6.22 1.33 -5.73
N THR A 246 6.02 1.67 -6.99
CA THR A 246 5.08 2.69 -7.44
C THR A 246 4.13 2.05 -8.44
N LYS A 247 2.82 2.13 -8.20
CA LYS A 247 1.80 1.66 -9.14
C LYS A 247 1.06 2.85 -9.72
N ASN A 248 1.15 3.01 -11.03
CA ASN A 248 0.45 4.04 -11.78
C ASN A 248 -0.68 3.41 -12.57
N PHE A 249 -1.87 3.97 -12.46
CA PHE A 249 -3.03 3.51 -13.22
C PHE A 249 -3.77 4.72 -13.77
N SER A 250 -4.06 4.68 -15.07
CA SER A 250 -4.91 5.64 -15.75
C SER A 250 -5.91 4.91 -16.63
N THR A 251 -7.15 5.38 -16.61
CA THR A 251 -8.24 4.89 -17.45
C THR A 251 -8.18 5.44 -18.88
N PHE A 252 -7.27 6.36 -19.18
CA PHE A 252 -7.07 6.95 -20.51
C PHE A 252 -5.59 7.10 -20.90
N GLY A 253 -4.68 7.09 -19.94
CA GLY A 253 -3.23 7.12 -20.13
C GLY A 253 -2.56 5.76 -19.87
N ASP A 254 -1.42 5.77 -19.16
CA ASP A 254 -0.65 4.57 -18.87
C ASP A 254 -1.12 3.83 -17.61
N ALA A 255 -0.94 2.51 -17.62
CA ALA A 255 -1.11 1.67 -16.43
C ALA A 255 0.06 0.69 -16.32
N ASN A 256 0.92 0.91 -15.33
CA ASN A 256 2.15 0.13 -15.11
C ASN A 256 2.56 0.18 -13.64
N CYS A 257 3.48 -0.70 -13.26
CA CYS A 257 4.11 -0.66 -11.95
C CYS A 257 5.64 -0.66 -12.08
N GLU A 258 6.30 0.14 -11.26
CA GLU A 258 7.75 0.15 -11.11
C GLU A 258 8.10 -0.36 -9.72
N PHE A 259 9.06 -1.29 -9.63
CA PHE A 259 9.50 -1.87 -8.36
C PHE A 259 11.02 -1.84 -8.23
N GLU A 260 11.49 -1.56 -7.03
CA GLU A 260 12.87 -1.87 -6.61
C GLU A 260 12.87 -3.23 -5.92
N VAL A 261 13.72 -4.13 -6.40
CA VAL A 261 13.85 -5.50 -5.91
C VAL A 261 15.27 -5.77 -5.44
N ILE A 262 15.43 -6.55 -4.38
CA ILE A 262 16.73 -6.95 -3.82
C ILE A 262 16.81 -8.49 -3.87
N PRO A 263 17.93 -9.08 -4.35
CA PRO A 263 18.11 -10.53 -4.34
C PRO A 263 17.80 -11.14 -2.97
N ALA A 264 17.01 -12.22 -2.97
CA ALA A 264 16.51 -12.88 -1.77
C ALA A 264 17.51 -13.89 -1.18
#